data_AF-A0AA43KDF6-F1
#
_entry.id   AF-A0AA43KDF6-F1
#
_cell.length_a   1.000
_cell.length_b   1.000
_cell.length_c   1.000
_cell.angle_alpha   90.00
_cell.angle_beta   90.00
_cell.angle_gamma   90.00
#
_symmetry.space_group_name_H-M   'P 1'
#
loop_
_entity.id
_entity.type
_entity.pdbx_description
1 polymer ?
#
loop_
_entity_poly.entity_id
_entity_poly.type
_entity_poly.pdbx_seq_one_letter_code
_entity_poly.pdbx_strand_id
1 'polypeptide(L)' 'MVSIKRKEMIWLLLLVLGCGYFSAMSNLEMNYYLKSLIALLPMQVAALIYVAYLRWHRS' A
#
# COMPACT_ATOMS: atom_id res chain seq x y z
N MET A 1 -28.81 -10.05 0.56
CA MET A 1 -27.97 -9.70 -0.60
C MET A 1 -26.90 -8.73 -0.14
N VAL A 2 -25.63 -9.13 -0.13
CA VAL A 2 -24.54 -8.26 0.33
C VAL A 2 -24.34 -7.18 -0.74
N SER A 3 -24.84 -5.98 -0.47
CA SER A 3 -24.57 -4.79 -1.28
C SER A 3 -23.22 -4.23 -0.86
N ILE A 4 -22.14 -4.79 -1.43
CA ILE A 4 -20.78 -4.27 -1.19
C ILE A 4 -20.72 -2.90 -1.86
N LYS A 5 -20.62 -1.83 -1.06
CA LYS A 5 -20.47 -0.49 -1.60
C LYS A 5 -19.09 -0.38 -2.26
N ARG A 6 -18.97 0.39 -3.35
CA ARG A 6 -17.70 0.58 -4.09
C ARG A 6 -16.53 0.94 -3.16
N LYS A 7 -16.80 1.71 -2.11
CA LYS A 7 -15.83 2.06 -1.07
C LYS A 7 -15.33 0.80 -0.34
N GLU A 8 -16.21 -0.04 0.18
CA GLU A 8 -15.83 -1.27 0.90
C GLU A 8 -15.03 -2.23 0.01
N MET A 9 -15.36 -2.29 -1.28
CA MET A 9 -14.62 -3.08 -2.26
C MET A 9 -13.17 -2.58 -2.43
N ILE A 10 -12.96 -1.26 -2.50
CA ILE A 10 -11.62 -0.66 -2.56
C ILE A 10 -10.84 -0.97 -1.27
N TRP A 11 -11.50 -0.89 -0.11
CA TRP A 11 -10.85 -1.18 1.17
C TRP A 11 -10.44 -2.65 1.30
N LEU A 12 -11.30 -3.57 0.86
CA LEU A 12 -10.96 -4.99 0.77
C LEU A 12 -9.77 -5.23 -0.16
N LEU A 13 -9.74 -4.57 -1.31
CA LEU A 13 -8.65 -4.71 -2.28
C LEU A 13 -7.33 -4.21 -1.70
N LEU A 14 -7.33 -3.06 -1.02
CA LEU A 14 -6.16 -2.54 -0.31
C LEU A 14 -5.71 -3.47 0.82
N LEU A 15 -6.65 -4.07 1.55
CA LEU A 15 -6.35 -5.01 2.62
C LEU A 15 -5.72 -6.30 2.08
N VAL A 16 -6.25 -6.86 1.00
CA VAL A 16 -5.68 -8.04 0.35
C VAL A 16 -4.29 -7.75 -0.21
N LEU A 17 -4.10 -6.60 -0.87
CA LEU A 17 -2.79 -6.19 -1.37
C LEU A 17 -1.78 -5.99 -0.24
N GLY A 18 -2.17 -5.33 0.85
CA GLY A 18 -1.32 -5.13 2.02
C GLY A 18 -0.92 -6.45 2.67
N CYS A 19 -1.89 -7.33 2.94
CA CYS A 19 -1.62 -8.66 3.50
C CYS A 19 -0.72 -9.50 2.58
N GLY A 20 -0.97 -9.49 1.26
CA GLY A 20 -0.13 -10.20 0.29
C GLY A 20 1.30 -9.66 0.27
N TYR A 21 1.45 -8.34 0.27
CA TYR A 21 2.76 -7.68 0.33
C TYR A 21 3.53 -8.03 1.60
N PHE A 22 2.93 -7.86 2.77
CA PHE A 22 3.58 -8.17 4.05
C PHE A 22 3.85 -9.66 4.23
N SER A 23 2.99 -10.53 3.72
CA SER A 23 3.19 -11.98 3.74
C SER A 23 4.37 -12.42 2.86
N ALA A 24 4.42 -11.94 1.61
CA ALA A 24 5.55 -12.18 0.73
C ALA A 24 6.85 -11.61 1.32
N MET A 25 6.76 -10.41 1.90
CA MET A 25 7.89 -9.78 2.56
C MET A 25 8.38 -10.57 3.77
N SER A 26 7.47 -11.12 4.58
CA SER A 26 7.82 -11.94 5.75
C SER A 26 8.66 -13.16 5.34
N ASN A 27 8.27 -13.85 4.26
CA ASN A 27 8.96 -15.04 3.75
C ASN A 27 10.26 -14.73 2.97
N LEU A 28 10.53 -13.46 2.68
CA LEU A 28 11.72 -13.07 1.94
C LEU A 28 12.96 -13.15 2.85
N GLU A 29 13.83 -14.12 2.59
CA GLU A 29 15.11 -14.31 3.27
C GLU A 29 16.14 -13.29 2.76
N MET A 30 16.00 -12.04 3.22
CA MET A 30 16.91 -10.94 2.90
C MET A 30 17.47 -10.32 4.18
N ASN A 31 18.60 -9.63 4.06
CA ASN A 31 19.19 -8.85 5.15
C ASN A 31 18.14 -7.91 5.78
N TYR A 32 18.02 -7.97 7.10
CA TYR A 32 17.03 -7.26 7.90
C TYR A 32 17.00 -5.75 7.62
N TYR A 33 18.17 -5.15 7.36
CA TYR A 33 18.26 -3.72 7.01
C TYR A 33 17.54 -3.41 5.68
N LEU A 34 17.90 -4.13 4.62
CA LEU A 34 17.26 -3.98 3.31
C LEU A 34 15.76 -4.35 3.38
N LYS A 35 15.42 -5.31 4.24
CA LYS A 35 14.05 -5.76 4.46
C LYS A 35 13.20 -4.63 5.05
N SER A 36 13.72 -3.89 6.03
CA SER A 36 13.02 -2.74 6.58
C SER A 36 12.80 -1.60 5.57
N LEU A 37 13.77 -1.37 4.66
CA LEU A 37 13.64 -0.34 3.61
C LEU A 37 12.52 -0.67 2.64
N ILE A 38 12.49 -1.92 2.15
CA ILE A 38 11.45 -2.38 1.23
C ILE A 38 10.09 -2.41 1.95
N ALA A 39 10.02 -2.81 3.22
CA ALA A 39 8.75 -2.84 3.96
C ALA A 39 8.04 -1.47 4.00
N LEU A 40 8.78 -0.37 3.94
CA LEU A 40 8.25 1.00 3.94
C LEU A 40 7.87 1.54 2.55
N LEU A 41 8.24 0.87 1.45
CA LEU A 41 7.96 1.32 0.08
C LEU A 41 6.49 1.66 -0.18
N PRO A 42 5.50 0.85 0.24
CA PRO A 42 4.09 1.17 -0.01
C PRO A 42 3.67 2.51 0.62
N MET A 43 4.20 2.82 1.81
CA MET A 43 3.93 4.08 2.49
C MET A 43 4.59 5.26 1.77
N GLN A 44 5.82 5.08 1.28
CA GLN A 44 6.53 6.09 0.49
C GLN A 44 5.80 6.40 -0.82
N VAL A 45 5.32 5.37 -1.53
CA VAL A 45 4.54 5.53 -2.76
C VAL A 45 3.23 6.28 -2.47
N ALA A 46 2.53 5.93 -1.39
CA ALA A 46 1.31 6.64 -0.98
C ALA A 46 1.58 8.13 -0.69
N ALA A 47 2.69 8.46 -0.03
CA ALA A 47 3.09 9.83 0.23
C ALA A 47 3.39 10.60 -1.07
N LEU A 48 4.08 9.98 -2.03
CA LEU A 48 4.34 10.60 -3.34
C LEU A 48 3.06 10.86 -4.13
N ILE A 49 2.13 9.90 -4.16
CA ILE A 49 0.81 10.07 -4.80
C ILE A 49 0.06 11.23 -4.16
N TYR A 50 0.06 11.30 -2.82
CA TYR A 50 -0.61 12.37 -2.09
C TYR A 50 -0.03 13.75 -2.42
N VAL A 51 1.30 13.90 -2.37
CA VAL A 51 1.98 15.17 -2.69
C VAL A 51 1.77 15.55 -4.15
N ALA A 52 1.85 14.59 -5.07
CA ALA A 52 1.62 14.83 -6.50
C ALA A 52 0.18 15.30 -6.76
N TYR A 53 -0.81 14.65 -6.14
CA TYR A 53 -2.21 15.04 -6.25
C TYR A 53 -2.46 16.44 -5.67
N LEU A 54 -1.88 16.73 -4.50
CA LEU A 54 -1.98 18.04 -3.85
C LEU A 54 -1.38 19.15 -4.72
N ARG A 55 -0.23 18.90 -5.35
CA ARG A 55 0.42 19.85 -6.27
C ARG A 55 -0.43 20.08 -7.51
N TRP A 56 -0.98 19.02 -8.09
CA TRP A 56 -1.83 19.10 -9.27
C TRP A 56 -3.11 19.90 -9.01
N HIS A 57 -3.74 19.74 -7.85
CA HIS A 57 -4.96 20.48 -7.50
C HIS A 57 -4.71 21.96 -7.13
N ARG A 58 -3.47 22.34 -6.79
CA ARG A 58 -3.10 23.72 -6.45
C ARG A 58 -2.62 24.54 -7.66
N SER A 59 -2.39 23.90 -8.81
CA SER A 59 -1.88 24.55 -10.02
C SER A 59 -2.99 24.82 -11.03
#